data_AF-A0A5J9WEG6-F1
#
_entry.id   AF-A0A5J9WEG6-F1
#
_cell.length_a   1.000
_cell.length_b   1.000
_cell.length_c   1.000
_cell.angle_alpha   90.00
_cell.angle_beta   90.00
_cell.angle_gamma   90.00
#
_symmetry.space_group_name_H-M   'P 1'
#
loop_
_entity.id
_entity.type
_entity.pdbx_description
1 polymer ?
#
loop_
_entity_poly.entity_id
_entity_poly.type
_entity_poly.pdbx_seq_one_letter_code
_entity_poly.pdbx_strand_id
1 'polypeptide(L)'
;MSCQGASGVGTGNFQEMGPLDVDLQPRNSTWLQKADLIFVDNPVGVGYSYVEDDSLLVTTDWQQAADMTTVIKALVDVVPTLQRSPLYLVAESYGGKYAATLGVSIAKAVSAGQINITLGG
;
A
#
# COMPACT_ATOMS: atom_id res chain seq x y z
N MET A 1 21.97 5.78 -0.01
CA MET A 1 21.17 4.67 0.55
C MET A 1 19.77 5.19 0.78
N SER A 2 18.79 4.80 -0.04
CA SER A 2 17.38 5.06 0.22
C SER A 2 16.82 3.92 1.08
N CYS A 3 16.11 4.25 2.16
CA CYS A 3 15.45 3.27 3.02
C CYS A 3 14.34 2.56 2.23
N GLN A 4 14.66 1.38 1.68
CA GLN A 4 13.68 0.40 1.22
C GLN A 4 13.42 -0.54 2.40
N GLY A 5 12.16 -0.69 2.82
CA GLY A 5 11.78 -1.65 3.86
C GLY A 5 11.33 -1.08 5.20
N ALA A 6 10.93 0.18 5.27
CA ALA A 6 10.14 0.66 6.41
C ALA A 6 8.74 0.03 6.38
N SER A 7 8.26 -0.44 7.53
CA SER A 7 6.93 -1.04 7.67
C SER A 7 5.85 0.04 7.60
N GLY A 8 4.99 -0.05 6.59
CA GLY A 8 3.84 0.84 6.44
C GLY A 8 2.84 0.69 7.59
N VAL A 9 2.77 -0.51 8.20
CA VAL A 9 1.95 -0.77 9.38
C VAL A 9 2.59 -0.20 10.64
N GLY A 10 3.88 -0.45 10.87
CA GLY A 10 4.58 0.01 12.07
C GLY A 10 4.65 1.54 12.16
N THR A 11 5.10 2.19 11.09
CA THR A 11 5.29 3.65 11.08
C THR A 11 3.99 4.38 10.72
N GLY A 12 3.42 4.09 9.56
CA GLY A 12 2.24 4.82 9.06
C GLY A 12 1.01 4.71 9.99
N ASN A 13 0.69 3.50 10.46
CA ASN A 13 -0.48 3.31 11.32
C ASN A 13 -0.22 3.79 12.75
N PHE A 14 0.81 3.29 13.43
CA PHE A 14 0.98 3.53 14.87
C PHE A 14 1.83 4.75 15.22
N GLN A 15 2.73 5.19 14.35
CA GLN A 15 3.62 6.33 14.64
C GLN A 15 3.15 7.64 14.00
N GLU A 16 2.34 7.59 12.93
CA GLU A 16 1.99 8.81 12.18
C GLU A 16 0.49 9.10 12.11
N MET A 17 -0.29 8.31 11.36
CA MET A 17 -1.61 8.77 10.87
C MET A 17 -2.78 7.85 11.22
N GLY A 18 -2.51 6.65 11.73
CA GLY A 18 -3.54 5.71 12.17
C GLY A 18 -4.27 6.15 13.44
N PRO A 19 -5.34 5.40 13.80
CA PRO A 19 -6.26 5.79 14.86
C PRO A 19 -5.69 5.63 16.26
N LEU A 20 -4.68 4.75 16.43
CA LEU A 20 -4.04 4.45 17.70
C LEU A 20 -2.55 4.74 17.64
N ASP A 21 -1.93 5.09 18.76
CA ASP A 21 -0.49 5.19 18.90
C ASP A 21 0.17 3.86 19.29
N VAL A 22 1.49 3.87 19.54
CA VAL A 22 2.28 2.68 19.92
C VAL A 22 1.86 2.06 21.26
N ASP A 23 1.21 2.83 22.13
CA ASP A 23 0.66 2.38 23.41
C ASP A 23 -0.84 2.05 23.31
N LEU A 24 -1.34 1.91 22.07
CA LEU A 24 -2.73 1.63 21.71
C LEU A 24 -3.73 2.69 22.20
N GLN A 25 -3.27 3.93 22.40
CA GLN A 25 -4.13 5.04 22.79
C GLN A 25 -4.71 5.78 21.58
N PRO A 26 -5.99 6.21 21.63
CA PRO A 26 -6.61 6.95 20.54
C PRO A 26 -5.91 8.27 20.19
N ARG A 27 -5.83 8.57 18.90
CA ARG A 27 -5.25 9.81 18.37
C ARG A 27 -6.32 10.79 17.90
N ASN A 28 -6.21 12.04 18.30
CA ASN A 28 -7.11 13.11 17.83
C ASN A 28 -6.82 13.58 16.39
N SER A 29 -5.66 13.23 15.82
CA SER A 29 -5.18 13.71 14.50
C SER A 29 -5.17 12.63 13.41
N THR A 30 -5.96 11.56 13.54
CA THR A 30 -5.96 10.47 12.56
C THR A 30 -6.59 10.85 11.21
N TRP A 31 -6.02 10.34 10.13
CA TRP A 31 -6.56 10.50 8.78
C TRP A 31 -7.86 9.72 8.55
N LEU A 32 -8.22 8.81 9.46
CA LEU A 32 -9.50 8.11 9.43
C LEU A 32 -10.70 9.08 9.50
N GLN A 33 -10.49 10.32 9.97
CA GLN A 33 -11.50 11.38 9.93
C GLN A 33 -11.82 11.89 8.52
N LYS A 34 -11.02 11.53 7.51
CA LYS A 34 -11.10 12.04 6.13
C LYS A 34 -11.23 10.94 5.09
N ALA A 35 -10.61 9.78 5.30
CA ALA A 35 -10.61 8.68 4.36
C ALA A 35 -10.46 7.33 5.09
N ASP A 36 -10.88 6.26 4.42
CA ASP A 36 -10.53 4.90 4.83
C ASP A 36 -9.04 4.66 4.55
N LEU A 37 -8.34 4.07 5.52
CA LEU A 37 -6.89 3.86 5.47
C LEU A 37 -6.57 2.37 5.30
N ILE A 38 -5.72 2.05 4.33
CA ILE A 38 -5.16 0.72 4.13
C ILE A 38 -3.64 0.83 4.28
N PHE A 39 -3.09 0.13 5.27
CA PHE A 39 -1.66 0.03 5.48
C PHE A 39 -1.18 -1.36 5.04
N VAL A 40 -0.14 -1.40 4.21
CA VAL A 40 0.43 -2.66 3.72
C VAL A 40 1.93 -2.64 3.93
N ASP A 41 2.46 -3.69 4.54
CA ASP A 41 3.90 -3.90 4.59
C ASP A 41 4.39 -4.43 3.24
N ASN A 42 5.29 -3.69 2.60
CA ASN A 42 5.74 -3.99 1.26
C ASN A 42 7.14 -3.39 1.02
N PRO A 43 8.05 -4.07 0.30
CA PRO A 43 7.91 -5.38 -0.38
C PRO A 43 7.79 -6.61 0.54
N VAL A 44 7.63 -7.79 -0.08
CA VAL A 44 7.80 -9.06 0.63
C VAL A 44 9.17 -9.14 1.29
N GLY A 45 9.22 -9.64 2.52
CA GLY A 45 10.38 -9.56 3.42
C GLY A 45 10.36 -8.36 4.39
N VAL A 46 9.36 -7.47 4.30
CA VAL A 46 9.20 -6.32 5.19
C VAL A 46 8.07 -6.56 6.19
N GLY A 47 8.30 -6.24 7.47
CA GLY A 47 7.28 -6.31 8.51
C GLY A 47 6.67 -7.71 8.62
N TYR A 48 5.36 -7.81 8.41
CA TYR A 48 4.64 -9.09 8.41
C TYR A 48 4.51 -9.77 7.04
N SER A 49 4.98 -9.16 5.96
CA SER A 49 4.97 -9.75 4.63
C SER A 49 6.18 -10.68 4.48
N TYR A 50 5.97 -12.00 4.36
CA TYR A 50 7.05 -12.99 4.29
C TYR A 50 6.86 -14.01 3.15
N VAL A 51 7.97 -14.68 2.81
CA VAL A 51 8.05 -15.85 1.91
C VAL A 51 8.86 -16.93 2.61
N GLU A 52 8.62 -18.19 2.26
CA GLU A 52 9.41 -19.32 2.75
C GLU A 52 10.69 -19.54 1.92
N ASP A 53 10.69 -19.08 0.68
CA ASP A 53 11.82 -19.15 -0.25
C ASP A 53 12.38 -17.75 -0.50
N ASP A 54 13.57 -17.47 0.03
CA ASP A 54 14.26 -16.20 -0.10
C ASP A 54 14.56 -15.80 -1.56
N SER A 55 14.55 -16.76 -2.50
CA SER A 55 14.70 -16.45 -3.93
C SER A 55 13.51 -15.66 -4.51
N LEU A 56 12.39 -15.61 -3.78
CA LEU A 56 11.20 -14.84 -4.14
C LEU A 56 11.23 -13.40 -3.62
N LEU A 57 12.28 -12.99 -2.89
CA LEU A 57 12.45 -11.60 -2.49
C LEU A 57 12.58 -10.71 -3.73
N VAL A 58 11.82 -9.62 -3.77
CA VAL A 58 11.84 -8.72 -4.92
C VAL A 58 13.18 -8.03 -5.05
N THR A 59 13.63 -7.85 -6.30
CA THR A 59 14.91 -7.20 -6.60
C THR A 59 14.73 -5.91 -7.40
N THR A 60 13.50 -5.60 -7.82
CA THR A 60 13.17 -4.43 -8.65
C THR A 60 11.87 -3.77 -8.22
N ASP A 61 11.78 -2.45 -8.43
CA ASP A 61 10.56 -1.66 -8.14
C ASP A 61 9.34 -2.16 -8.94
N TRP A 62 9.58 -2.69 -10.15
CA TRP A 62 8.52 -3.22 -11.00
C TRP A 62 7.94 -4.54 -10.50
N GLN A 63 8.78 -5.42 -9.95
CA GLN A 63 8.30 -6.64 -9.28
C GLN A 63 7.46 -6.27 -8.05
N GLN A 64 7.97 -5.38 -7.21
CA GLN A 64 7.24 -4.87 -6.04
C GLN A 64 5.88 -4.27 -6.42
N ALA A 65 5.84 -3.45 -7.49
CA ALA A 65 4.60 -2.87 -7.99
C ALA A 65 3.64 -3.90 -8.61
N ALA A 66 4.15 -4.95 -9.26
CA ALA A 66 3.32 -6.02 -9.81
C ALA A 66 2.66 -6.85 -8.70
N ASP A 67 3.42 -7.18 -7.65
CA ASP A 67 2.90 -7.90 -6.48
C ASP A 67 1.81 -7.09 -5.78
N MET A 68 2.05 -5.79 -5.56
CA MET A 68 1.04 -4.93 -4.96
C MET A 68 -0.20 -4.73 -5.85
N THR A 69 -0.05 -4.62 -7.17
CA THR A 69 -1.20 -4.59 -8.08
C THR A 69 -2.05 -5.87 -7.94
N THR A 70 -1.42 -7.02 -7.70
CA THR A 70 -2.12 -8.29 -7.43
C THR A 70 -2.87 -8.23 -6.10
N VAL A 71 -2.26 -7.68 -5.05
CA VAL A 71 -2.94 -7.45 -3.76
C VAL A 71 -4.13 -6.51 -3.92
N ILE A 72 -3.98 -5.38 -4.62
CA ILE A 72 -5.07 -4.43 -4.86
C ILE A 72 -6.20 -5.10 -5.65
N LYS A 73 -5.88 -5.91 -6.66
CA LYS A 73 -6.90 -6.67 -7.40
C LYS A 73 -7.71 -7.58 -6.48
N ALA A 74 -7.03 -8.35 -5.62
CA ALA A 74 -7.70 -9.21 -4.65
C ALA A 74 -8.51 -8.40 -3.61
N LEU A 75 -7.99 -7.26 -3.16
CA LEU A 75 -8.68 -6.38 -2.23
C LEU A 75 -9.95 -5.78 -2.83
N VAL A 76 -9.95 -5.42 -4.11
CA VAL A 76 -11.15 -4.90 -4.81
C VAL A 76 -12.29 -5.91 -4.79
N ASP A 77 -11.98 -7.22 -4.85
CA ASP A 77 -12.99 -8.28 -4.79
C ASP A 77 -13.54 -8.49 -3.37
N VAL A 78 -12.71 -8.28 -2.34
CA VAL A 78 -13.07 -8.50 -0.92
C VAL A 78 -13.66 -7.25 -0.27
N VAL A 79 -13.32 -6.06 -0.75
CA VAL A 79 -13.68 -4.76 -0.16
C VAL A 79 -14.46 -3.95 -1.20
N PRO A 80 -15.80 -4.12 -1.31
CA PRO A 80 -16.61 -3.50 -2.35
C PRO A 80 -16.61 -1.97 -2.34
N THR A 81 -16.23 -1.33 -1.23
CA THR A 81 -16.10 0.13 -1.14
C THR A 81 -14.99 0.66 -2.04
N LEU A 82 -13.95 -0.14 -2.33
CA LEU A 82 -12.88 0.24 -3.26
C LEU A 82 -13.37 0.45 -4.69
N GLN A 83 -14.46 -0.21 -5.10
CA GLN A 83 -15.04 0.01 -6.44
C GLN A 83 -15.85 1.31 -6.53
N ARG A 84 -16.27 1.86 -5.38
CA ARG A 84 -17.16 3.03 -5.30
C ARG A 84 -16.44 4.32 -4.93
N SER A 85 -15.25 4.20 -4.34
CA SER A 85 -14.45 5.32 -3.89
C SER A 85 -13.15 5.42 -4.69
N PRO A 86 -12.65 6.64 -4.94
CA PRO A 86 -11.34 6.82 -5.55
C PRO A 86 -10.22 6.29 -4.63
N LEU A 87 -9.29 5.54 -5.20
CA LEU A 87 -8.06 5.10 -4.54
C LEU A 87 -6.99 6.18 -4.66
N TYR A 88 -6.37 6.53 -3.53
CA TYR A 88 -5.22 7.42 -3.48
C TYR A 88 -3.99 6.67 -2.99
N LEU A 89 -2.88 6.79 -3.70
CA LEU A 89 -1.59 6.23 -3.29
C LEU A 89 -0.78 7.31 -2.57
N VAL A 90 -0.56 7.10 -1.28
CA VAL A 90 0.22 8.03 -0.44
C VAL A 90 1.46 7.32 0.05
N ALA A 91 2.60 8.00 0.00
CA ALA A 91 3.85 7.43 0.43
C ALA A 91 4.86 8.50 0.84
N GLU A 92 5.81 8.11 1.68
CA GLU A 92 6.86 8.99 2.21
C GLU A 92 8.25 8.49 1.77
N SER A 93 9.22 9.40 1.64
CA SER A 93 10.61 9.08 1.31
C SER A 93 10.73 8.26 0.00
N TYR A 94 11.41 7.11 0.03
CA TYR A 94 11.50 6.20 -1.13
C TYR A 94 10.14 5.70 -1.62
N GLY A 95 9.17 5.67 -0.70
CA GLY A 95 7.79 5.36 -0.99
C GLY A 95 7.22 6.21 -2.12
N GLY A 96 7.69 7.44 -2.35
CA GLY A 96 7.25 8.26 -3.48
C GLY A 96 7.59 7.66 -4.85
N LYS A 97 8.81 7.10 -5.03
CA LYS A 97 9.20 6.40 -6.26
C LYS A 97 8.35 5.14 -6.45
N TYR A 98 8.14 4.41 -5.37
CA TYR A 98 7.32 3.22 -5.37
C TYR A 98 5.85 3.52 -5.70
N ALA A 99 5.24 4.53 -5.05
CA ALA A 99 3.87 4.96 -5.30
C ALA A 99 3.65 5.40 -6.75
N ALA A 100 4.60 6.13 -7.34
CA ALA A 100 4.52 6.48 -8.76
C ALA A 100 4.58 5.22 -9.66
N THR A 101 5.48 4.27 -9.36
CA THR A 101 5.61 3.02 -10.12
C THR A 101 4.36 2.15 -10.00
N LEU A 102 3.81 2.05 -8.79
CA LEU A 102 2.55 1.36 -8.50
C LEU A 102 1.37 2.03 -9.20
N GLY A 103 1.28 3.37 -9.17
CA GLY A 103 0.24 4.12 -9.87
C GLY A 103 0.24 3.82 -11.38
N VAL A 104 1.42 3.75 -12.00
CA VAL A 104 1.54 3.33 -13.42
C VAL A 104 1.11 1.87 -13.61
N SER A 105 1.48 0.97 -12.70
CA SER A 105 1.09 -0.45 -12.74
C SER A 105 -0.43 -0.62 -12.66
N ILE A 106 -1.08 0.04 -11.70
CA ILE A 106 -2.54 0.02 -11.51
C ILE A 106 -3.24 0.68 -12.69
N ALA A 107 -2.78 1.84 -13.17
CA ALA A 107 -3.38 2.51 -14.31
C ALA A 107 -3.39 1.62 -15.57
N LYS A 108 -2.30 0.89 -15.82
CA LYS A 108 -2.24 -0.11 -16.90
C LYS A 108 -3.27 -1.22 -16.69
N ALA A 109 -3.36 -1.77 -15.47
CA ALA A 109 -4.31 -2.84 -15.15
C ALA A 109 -5.78 -2.38 -15.30
N VAL A 110 -6.10 -1.15 -14.90
CA VAL A 110 -7.42 -0.53 -15.11
C VAL A 110 -7.70 -0.35 -16.60
N SER A 111 -6.76 0.18 -17.38
CA SER A 111 -6.94 0.34 -18.83
C SER A 111 -7.11 -0.98 -19.58
N ALA A 112 -6.53 -2.06 -19.06
CA ALA A 112 -6.66 -3.42 -19.58
C ALA A 112 -7.95 -4.12 -19.12
N GLY A 113 -8.78 -3.48 -18.30
CA GLY A 113 -10.00 -4.08 -17.73
C GLY A 113 -9.74 -5.19 -16.70
N GLN A 114 -8.53 -5.25 -16.14
CA GLN A 114 -8.13 -6.28 -15.19
C GLN A 114 -8.53 -5.95 -13.74
N ILE A 115 -8.76 -4.67 -13.45
CA ILE A 115 -9.17 -4.15 -12.14
C ILE A 115 -10.25 -3.09 -12.36
N ASN A 116 -11.37 -3.21 -11.63
CA ASN A 116 -12.43 -2.22 -11.64
C ASN A 116 -12.28 -1.27 -10.44
N ILE A 117 -11.45 -0.24 -10.58
CA ILE A 117 -11.21 0.78 -9.55
C ILE A 117 -10.99 2.15 -10.19
N THR A 118 -11.36 3.21 -9.48
CA THR A 118 -11.02 4.59 -9.87
C THR A 118 -9.72 5.00 -9.18
N LEU A 119 -8.64 5.22 -9.95
CA LEU A 119 -7.41 5.80 -9.41
C LEU A 119 -7.56 7.33 -9.34
N GLY A 120 -7.58 7.87 -8.12
CA GLY A 120 -7.80 9.30 -7.85
C GLY A 120 -6.53 10.14 -7.77
N GLY A 121 -5.39 9.52 -7.43
CA GLY A 121 -4.09 10.19 -7.31
C GLY A 121 -3.01 9.31 -6.71
#